data_AF-A0A8G2F566-F1
#
_entry.id   AF-A0A8G2F566-F1
#
_cell.length_a   1.000
_cell.length_b   1.000
_cell.length_c   1.000
_cell.angle_alpha   90.00
_cell.angle_beta   90.00
_cell.angle_gamma   90.00
#
_symmetry.space_group_name_H-M   'P 1'
#
loop_
_entity.id
_entity.type
_entity.pdbx_description
1 polymer ?
#
loop_
_entity_poly.entity_id
_entity_poly.type
_entity_poly.pdbx_seq_one_letter_code
_entity_poly.pdbx_strand_id
1 'polypeptide(L)'
;MEEPPFVPTSDSPNRTDPQLDLLVPTNPNQPYDIKELILSVADDNNFFEVQEEYAKNIVIGYIRLNGKTIGVVANQPAALAGTLDINASVKAARFVRFCDAFNIPLLTLVDVPGFLPGVIQKVYVKTGDEVKIGTPLCVLVAMKMENEIRSPIDGIVRDVYVTESNKVLVNDKMLVVE
;
A
#
# COMPACT_ATOMS: atom_id res chain seq x y z
N MET A 1 24.61 -7.07 -21.20
CA MET A 1 24.17 -6.39 -19.97
C MET A 1 24.99 -6.97 -18.84
N GLU A 2 25.69 -6.14 -18.08
CA GLU A 2 26.58 -6.60 -17.01
C GLU A 2 25.74 -7.06 -15.80
N GLU A 3 26.11 -8.17 -15.18
CA GLU A 3 25.44 -8.63 -13.95
C GLU A 3 25.92 -7.82 -12.74
N PRO A 4 25.10 -7.71 -11.68
CA PRO A 4 25.52 -7.07 -10.44
C PRO A 4 26.77 -7.73 -9.85
N PRO A 5 27.64 -6.97 -9.18
CA PRO A 5 28.88 -7.50 -8.63
C PRO A 5 28.61 -8.56 -7.57
N PHE A 6 29.27 -9.71 -7.72
CA PHE A 6 29.27 -10.77 -6.72
C PHE A 6 30.28 -10.45 -5.61
N VAL A 7 29.84 -10.56 -4.36
CA VAL A 7 30.70 -10.44 -3.17
C VAL A 7 30.61 -11.75 -2.40
N PRO A 8 31.73 -12.47 -2.19
CA PRO A 8 31.71 -13.67 -1.36
C PRO A 8 31.15 -13.36 0.04
N THR A 9 30.22 -14.19 0.51
CA THR A 9 29.69 -14.12 1.88
C THR A 9 29.95 -15.44 2.60
N SER A 10 30.10 -15.36 3.91
CA SER A 10 30.11 -16.51 4.81
C SER A 10 28.70 -16.88 5.32
N ASP A 11 27.69 -16.06 5.02
CA ASP A 11 26.31 -16.34 5.39
C ASP A 11 25.81 -17.57 4.62
N SER A 12 25.12 -18.45 5.35
CA SER A 12 24.63 -19.71 4.80
C SER A 12 23.32 -19.45 4.05
N PRO A 13 23.18 -19.89 2.80
CA PRO A 13 21.90 -19.85 2.09
C PRO A 13 20.77 -20.61 2.80
N ASN A 14 21.13 -21.51 3.74
CA ASN A 14 20.19 -22.30 4.53
C ASN A 14 20.03 -21.74 5.95
N ARG A 15 20.43 -20.49 6.22
CA ARG A 15 20.21 -19.86 7.52
C ARG A 15 18.72 -19.84 7.83
N THR A 16 18.38 -20.28 9.04
CA THR A 16 17.02 -20.23 9.58
C THR A 16 16.97 -19.21 10.69
N ASP A 17 15.90 -18.43 10.75
CA ASP A 17 15.64 -17.52 11.86
C ASP A 17 14.27 -17.82 12.50
N PRO A 18 14.24 -18.54 13.63
CA PRO A 18 13.00 -18.86 14.34
C PRO A 18 12.24 -17.62 14.85
N GLN A 19 12.88 -16.44 14.93
CA GLN A 19 12.18 -15.22 15.34
C GLN A 19 11.13 -14.79 14.31
N LEU A 20 11.32 -15.14 13.03
CA LEU A 20 10.38 -14.80 11.97
C LEU A 20 9.01 -15.47 12.14
N ASP A 21 8.94 -16.62 12.82
CA ASP A 21 7.68 -17.29 13.14
C ASP A 21 6.78 -16.43 14.07
N LEU A 22 7.38 -15.47 14.77
CA LEU A 22 6.71 -14.57 15.71
C LEU A 22 6.55 -13.14 15.19
N LEU A 23 7.07 -12.84 13.99
CA LEU A 23 7.09 -11.49 13.45
C LEU A 23 5.68 -10.97 13.16
N VAL A 24 4.84 -11.80 12.53
CA VAL A 24 3.46 -11.43 12.19
C VAL A 24 2.59 -11.57 13.44
N PRO A 25 2.01 -10.47 13.96
CA PRO A 25 1.20 -10.54 15.17
C PRO A 25 -0.08 -11.33 14.96
N THR A 26 -0.52 -12.04 16.00
CA THR A 26 -1.81 -12.76 15.97
C THR A 26 -3.01 -11.82 15.92
N ASN A 27 -2.85 -10.57 16.38
CA ASN A 27 -3.86 -9.52 16.25
C ASN A 27 -3.70 -8.80 14.90
N PRO A 28 -4.70 -8.85 13.99
CA PRO A 28 -4.59 -8.26 12.65
C PRO A 28 -4.49 -6.72 12.66
N ASN A 29 -4.83 -6.06 13.77
CA ASN A 29 -4.71 -4.61 13.90
C ASN A 29 -3.36 -4.16 14.46
N GLN A 30 -2.51 -5.10 14.88
CA GLN A 30 -1.19 -4.79 15.40
C GLN A 30 -0.19 -4.79 14.25
N PRO A 31 0.49 -3.66 13.97
CA PRO A 31 1.53 -3.63 12.94
C PRO A 31 2.81 -4.32 13.44
N TYR A 32 3.66 -4.69 12.49
CA TYR A 32 5.05 -5.10 12.72
C TYR A 32 5.98 -4.31 11.81
N ASP A 33 7.28 -4.36 12.10
CA ASP A 33 8.30 -3.70 11.26
C ASP A 33 8.81 -4.67 10.20
N ILE A 34 8.51 -4.38 8.93
CA ILE A 34 8.98 -5.20 7.81
C ILE A 34 10.52 -5.22 7.69
N LYS A 35 11.21 -4.22 8.24
CA LYS A 35 12.68 -4.17 8.21
C LYS A 35 13.31 -5.32 8.97
N GLU A 36 12.66 -5.84 10.01
CA GLU A 36 13.13 -7.02 10.74
C GLU A 36 13.20 -8.25 9.82
N LEU A 37 12.18 -8.47 8.98
CA LEU A 37 12.19 -9.53 7.97
C LEU A 37 13.29 -9.30 6.93
N ILE A 38 13.44 -8.07 6.45
CA ILE A 38 14.44 -7.73 5.44
C ILE A 38 15.85 -8.00 5.97
N LEU A 39 16.16 -7.55 7.19
CA LEU A 39 17.44 -7.78 7.84
C LEU A 39 17.68 -9.27 8.06
N SER A 40 16.69 -10.00 8.59
CA SER A 40 16.82 -11.44 8.82
C SER A 40 17.08 -12.23 7.54
N VAL A 41 16.48 -11.83 6.41
CA VAL A 41 16.68 -12.49 5.10
C VAL A 41 17.99 -12.06 4.43
N ALA A 42 18.45 -10.83 4.65
CA ALA A 42 19.66 -10.30 4.01
C ALA A 42 20.94 -10.97 4.50
N ASP A 43 21.88 -11.24 3.59
CA ASP A 43 23.23 -11.70 3.95
C ASP A 43 23.84 -10.75 5.01
N ASP A 44 24.42 -11.32 6.06
CA ASP A 44 25.09 -10.61 7.16
C ASP A 44 24.18 -9.60 7.88
N ASN A 45 22.86 -9.77 7.78
CA ASN A 45 21.83 -8.84 8.27
C ASN A 45 22.04 -7.39 7.78
N ASN A 46 22.49 -7.22 6.54
CA ASN A 46 22.81 -5.90 5.99
C ASN A 46 21.76 -5.42 4.98
N PHE A 47 21.15 -4.28 5.28
CA PHE A 47 20.18 -3.63 4.43
C PHE A 47 20.56 -2.17 4.18
N PHE A 48 20.72 -1.82 2.90
CA PHE A 48 20.93 -0.43 2.48
C PHE A 48 19.60 0.18 2.03
N GLU A 49 18.91 0.85 2.95
CA GLU A 49 17.64 1.50 2.65
C GLU A 49 17.83 2.77 1.79
N VAL A 50 16.94 2.93 0.81
CA VAL A 50 16.93 4.09 -0.08
C VAL A 50 15.69 4.94 0.22
N GLN A 51 15.91 6.24 0.42
CA GLN A 51 14.84 7.20 0.73
C GLN A 51 14.02 6.81 1.99
N GLU A 52 14.71 6.41 3.06
CA GLU A 52 14.09 5.98 4.34
C GLU A 52 13.10 7.02 4.89
N GLU A 53 13.43 8.31 4.80
CA GLU A 53 12.61 9.39 5.35
C GLU A 53 11.44 9.84 4.44
N TYR A 54 11.29 9.25 3.25
CA TYR A 54 10.24 9.60 2.28
C TYR A 54 9.30 8.41 2.03
N ALA A 55 7.98 8.65 2.05
CA ALA A 55 6.94 7.62 1.85
C ALA A 55 7.21 6.35 2.68
N LYS A 56 7.20 6.49 4.01
CA LYS A 56 7.59 5.44 4.99
C LYS A 56 6.71 4.18 4.95
N ASN A 57 5.55 4.26 4.31
CA ASN A 57 4.62 3.16 4.06
C ASN A 57 5.13 2.14 3.02
N ILE A 58 6.18 2.48 2.27
CA ILE A 58 6.92 1.54 1.42
C ILE A 58 8.42 1.62 1.71
N VAL A 59 9.04 0.47 1.92
CA VAL A 59 10.49 0.31 2.11
C VAL A 59 11.09 -0.14 0.78
N ILE A 60 12.15 0.54 0.36
CA ILE A 60 12.96 0.15 -0.80
C ILE A 60 14.43 0.18 -0.41
N GLY A 61 15.23 -0.67 -1.02
CA GLY A 61 16.67 -0.67 -0.76
C GLY A 61 17.35 -1.89 -1.33
N TYR A 62 18.61 -2.08 -0.98
CA TYR A 62 19.42 -3.19 -1.48
C TYR A 62 19.83 -4.11 -0.35
N ILE A 63 19.77 -5.41 -0.63
CA ILE A 63 20.36 -6.47 0.19
C ILE A 63 21.30 -7.30 -0.69
N ARG A 64 22.00 -8.25 -0.06
CA ARG A 64 22.60 -9.37 -0.79
C ARG A 64 21.93 -10.67 -0.38
N LEU A 65 21.85 -11.60 -1.33
CA LEU A 65 21.50 -13.00 -1.10
C LEU A 65 22.54 -13.88 -1.78
N ASN A 66 23.23 -14.70 -0.99
CA ASN A 66 24.33 -15.54 -1.47
C ASN A 66 25.34 -14.72 -2.30
N GLY A 67 25.69 -13.53 -1.81
CA GLY A 67 26.66 -12.64 -2.43
C GLY A 67 26.20 -11.85 -3.64
N LYS A 68 24.95 -12.04 -4.11
CA LYS A 68 24.37 -11.30 -5.25
C LYS A 68 23.52 -10.13 -4.76
N THR A 69 23.64 -8.97 -5.39
CA THR A 69 22.82 -7.79 -5.08
C THR A 69 21.37 -8.04 -5.49
N ILE A 70 20.43 -7.78 -4.57
CA ILE A 70 18.99 -7.87 -4.77
C ILE A 70 18.35 -6.55 -4.35
N GLY A 71 17.47 -6.02 -5.18
CA GLY A 71 16.62 -4.88 -4.82
C GLY A 71 15.40 -5.36 -4.05
N VAL A 72 15.10 -4.73 -2.93
CA VAL A 72 13.94 -5.05 -2.09
C VAL A 72 12.88 -3.98 -2.25
N VAL A 73 11.63 -4.40 -2.40
CA VAL A 73 10.44 -3.54 -2.30
C VAL A 73 9.48 -4.18 -1.31
N ALA A 74 9.11 -3.47 -0.26
CA ALA A 74 8.32 -4.04 0.83
C ALA A 74 7.30 -3.06 1.38
N ASN A 75 6.10 -3.53 1.70
CA ASN A 75 5.10 -2.74 2.43
C ASN A 75 5.52 -2.62 3.90
N GLN A 76 5.30 -1.44 4.51
CA GLN A 76 5.59 -1.21 5.94
C GLN A 76 4.29 -1.05 6.73
N PRO A 77 3.77 -2.12 7.37
CA PRO A 77 2.55 -2.06 8.17
C PRO A 77 2.60 -1.02 9.28
N ALA A 78 3.78 -0.77 9.86
CA ALA A 78 3.97 0.25 10.90
C ALA A 78 3.75 1.70 10.42
N ALA A 79 3.69 1.95 9.11
CA ALA A 79 3.48 3.28 8.53
C ALA A 79 2.28 3.27 7.58
N LEU A 80 1.23 4.04 7.92
CA LEU A 80 -0.03 4.10 7.16
C LEU A 80 -0.61 2.71 6.84
N ALA A 81 -0.44 1.73 7.73
CA ALA A 81 -0.89 0.35 7.55
C ALA A 81 -0.36 -0.34 6.27
N GLY A 82 0.83 0.06 5.78
CA GLY A 82 1.43 -0.51 4.56
C GLY A 82 0.70 -0.13 3.28
N THR A 83 -0.25 0.80 3.34
CA THR A 83 -1.10 1.17 2.20
C THR A 83 -0.31 1.88 1.10
N LEU A 84 -0.68 1.64 -0.16
CA LEU A 84 -0.05 2.29 -1.30
C LEU A 84 -0.72 3.64 -1.58
N ASP A 85 0.05 4.71 -1.42
CA ASP A 85 -0.32 6.07 -1.82
C ASP A 85 0.48 6.53 -3.05
N ILE A 86 0.22 7.76 -3.51
CA ILE A 86 0.88 8.34 -4.69
C ILE A 86 2.40 8.40 -4.49
N ASN A 87 2.85 8.84 -3.30
CA ASN A 87 4.27 8.98 -3.00
C ASN A 87 4.99 7.62 -2.95
N ALA A 88 4.41 6.63 -2.27
CA ALA A 88 4.93 5.27 -2.23
C ALA A 88 4.98 4.64 -3.63
N SER A 89 3.95 4.88 -4.44
CA SER A 89 3.90 4.37 -5.82
C SER A 89 5.01 4.95 -6.69
N VAL A 90 5.25 6.27 -6.63
CA VAL A 90 6.34 6.92 -7.37
C VAL A 90 7.71 6.45 -6.87
N LYS A 91 7.88 6.34 -5.54
CA LYS A 91 9.11 5.84 -4.90
C LYS A 91 9.45 4.42 -5.38
N ALA A 92 8.51 3.49 -5.26
CA ALA A 92 8.69 2.10 -5.67
C ALA A 92 8.88 1.97 -7.19
N ALA A 93 8.06 2.64 -8.01
CA ALA A 93 8.14 2.53 -9.47
C ALA A 93 9.50 3.00 -10.01
N ARG A 94 10.05 4.10 -9.47
CA ARG A 94 11.38 4.57 -9.87
C ARG A 94 12.48 3.59 -9.47
N PHE A 95 12.37 2.98 -8.29
CA PHE A 95 13.31 1.99 -7.81
C PHE A 95 13.30 0.70 -8.65
N VAL A 96 12.12 0.18 -8.95
CA VAL A 96 11.93 -1.00 -9.83
C VAL A 96 12.55 -0.75 -11.20
N ARG A 97 12.28 0.41 -11.82
CA ARG A 97 12.88 0.78 -13.11
C ARG A 97 14.39 0.88 -13.07
N PHE A 98 14.96 1.35 -11.95
CA PHE A 98 16.39 1.37 -11.77
C PHE A 98 16.94 -0.06 -11.70
N CYS A 99 16.36 -0.93 -10.87
CA CYS A 99 16.81 -2.31 -10.74
C CYS A 99 16.76 -3.06 -12.08
N ASP A 100 15.65 -2.92 -12.82
CA ASP A 100 15.47 -3.50 -14.14
C ASP A 100 16.55 -3.02 -15.14
N ALA A 101 16.82 -1.71 -15.19
CA ALA A 101 17.83 -1.13 -16.08
C ALA A 101 19.26 -1.66 -15.83
N PHE A 102 19.55 -2.08 -14.60
CA PHE A 102 20.86 -2.58 -14.18
C PHE A 102 20.89 -4.10 -13.91
N ASN A 103 19.87 -4.85 -14.36
CA ASN A 103 19.76 -6.30 -14.16
C ASN A 103 19.88 -6.74 -12.70
N ILE A 104 19.41 -5.90 -11.78
CA ILE A 104 19.33 -6.21 -10.36
C ILE A 104 18.01 -6.96 -10.14
N PRO A 105 18.04 -8.22 -9.67
CA PRO A 105 16.82 -8.96 -9.35
C PRO A 105 16.03 -8.27 -8.24
N LEU A 106 14.72 -8.48 -8.22
CA LEU A 106 13.83 -7.90 -7.24
C LEU A 106 13.27 -8.97 -6.30
N LEU A 107 13.30 -8.67 -5.00
CA LEU A 107 12.54 -9.35 -3.96
C LEU A 107 11.42 -8.43 -3.51
N THR A 108 10.17 -8.89 -3.61
CA THR A 108 9.00 -8.12 -3.19
C THR A 108 8.34 -8.79 -2.00
N LEU A 109 8.25 -8.06 -0.87
CA LEU A 109 7.61 -8.51 0.36
C LEU A 109 6.26 -7.80 0.48
N VAL A 110 5.19 -8.55 0.23
CA VAL A 110 3.85 -7.98 0.09
C VAL A 110 3.08 -8.18 1.38
N ASP A 111 2.74 -7.06 2.01
CA ASP A 111 1.76 -7.00 3.09
C ASP A 111 0.91 -5.74 2.90
N VAL A 112 0.06 -5.79 1.87
CA VAL A 112 -0.82 -4.68 1.52
C VAL A 112 -2.26 -5.11 1.81
N PRO A 113 -3.00 -4.38 2.67
CA PRO A 113 -4.42 -4.66 2.89
C PRO A 113 -5.30 -4.26 1.68
N GLY A 114 -4.70 -3.69 0.62
CA GLY A 114 -5.38 -3.12 -0.55
C GLY A 114 -5.19 -1.60 -0.64
N PHE A 115 -6.01 -0.95 -1.46
CA PHE A 115 -6.12 0.52 -1.47
C PHE A 115 -7.03 0.97 -0.32
N LEU A 116 -6.72 2.10 0.32
CA LEU A 116 -7.51 2.62 1.45
C LEU A 116 -9.00 2.75 1.08
N PRO A 117 -9.92 2.02 1.74
CA PRO A 117 -11.35 2.18 1.51
C PRO A 117 -11.78 3.60 1.89
N GLY A 118 -12.68 4.18 1.08
CA GLY A 118 -13.23 5.49 1.37
C GLY A 118 -14.24 5.41 2.52
N VAL A 119 -14.25 6.42 3.37
CA VAL A 119 -15.27 6.60 4.41
C VAL A 119 -16.22 7.69 3.95
N ILE A 120 -17.53 7.44 4.06
CA ILE A 120 -18.54 8.48 3.83
C ILE A 120 -18.48 9.44 5.01
N GLN A 121 -18.05 10.66 4.75
CA GLN A 121 -17.99 11.71 5.77
C GLN A 121 -19.33 12.41 5.91
N LYS A 122 -20.01 12.67 4.78
CA LYS A 122 -21.27 13.42 4.75
C LYS A 122 -22.17 12.93 3.63
N VAL A 123 -23.47 12.91 3.88
CA VAL A 123 -24.50 12.65 2.88
C VAL A 123 -25.39 13.89 2.76
N TYR A 124 -25.53 14.43 1.54
CA TYR A 124 -26.29 15.66 1.28
C TYR A 124 -27.75 15.41 0.90
N VAL A 125 -28.07 14.21 0.45
CA VAL A 125 -29.37 13.86 -0.13
C VAL A 125 -30.08 12.77 0.64
N LYS A 126 -31.40 12.73 0.53
CA LYS A 126 -32.27 11.70 1.10
C LYS A 126 -33.10 11.06 0.00
N THR A 127 -33.62 9.87 0.28
CA THR A 127 -34.60 9.22 -0.60
C THR A 127 -35.78 10.15 -0.85
N GLY A 128 -36.10 10.38 -2.13
CA GLY A 128 -37.15 11.27 -2.60
C GLY A 128 -36.68 12.67 -3.03
N ASP A 129 -35.41 13.03 -2.82
CA ASP A 129 -34.89 14.34 -3.26
C ASP A 129 -34.70 14.37 -4.78
N GLU A 130 -35.14 15.46 -5.42
CA GLU A 130 -34.81 15.78 -6.81
C GLU A 130 -33.38 16.32 -6.91
N VAL A 131 -32.58 15.72 -7.78
CA VAL A 131 -31.19 16.11 -8.04
C VAL A 131 -31.00 16.43 -9.50
N LYS A 132 -30.10 17.39 -9.78
CA LYS A 132 -29.64 17.70 -11.12
C LYS A 132 -28.24 17.16 -11.34
N ILE A 133 -27.83 17.01 -12.58
CA ILE A 133 -26.47 16.68 -12.95
C ILE A 133 -25.49 17.66 -12.28
N GLY A 134 -24.48 17.11 -11.61
CA GLY A 134 -23.50 17.89 -10.85
C GLY A 134 -23.90 18.24 -9.42
N THR A 135 -25.14 17.97 -8.98
CA THR A 135 -25.54 18.14 -7.57
C THR A 135 -24.72 17.19 -6.69
N PRO A 136 -24.09 17.67 -5.60
CA PRO A 136 -23.32 16.82 -4.69
C PRO A 136 -24.26 15.88 -3.91
N LEU A 137 -23.95 14.59 -3.93
CA LEU A 137 -24.72 13.52 -3.28
C LEU A 137 -24.10 13.16 -1.91
N CYS A 138 -22.81 12.87 -1.88
CA CYS A 138 -22.07 12.54 -0.66
C CYS A 138 -20.59 12.93 -0.77
N VAL A 139 -19.92 13.04 0.37
CA VAL A 139 -18.47 13.23 0.46
C VAL A 139 -17.82 11.92 0.88
N LEU A 140 -16.95 11.40 0.03
CA LEU A 140 -16.11 10.25 0.30
C LEU A 140 -14.71 10.74 0.69
N VAL A 141 -14.28 10.47 1.91
CA VAL A 141 -12.89 10.66 2.33
C VAL A 141 -12.11 9.39 2.07
N ALA A 142 -11.20 9.46 1.11
CA ALA A 142 -10.19 8.44 0.90
C ALA A 142 -8.83 9.13 0.95
N MET A 143 -7.84 8.52 1.60
CA MET A 143 -6.46 9.03 1.64
C MET A 143 -6.35 10.50 2.12
N LYS A 144 -7.14 10.91 3.12
CA LYS A 144 -7.24 12.30 3.64
C LYS A 144 -7.75 13.35 2.65
N MET A 145 -8.18 12.95 1.46
CA MET A 145 -8.78 13.84 0.47
C MET A 145 -10.30 13.66 0.48
N GLU A 146 -11.02 14.78 0.54
CA GLU A 146 -12.47 14.84 0.40
C GLU A 146 -12.83 14.82 -1.08
N ASN A 147 -13.55 13.79 -1.52
CA ASN A 147 -14.07 13.68 -2.87
C ASN A 147 -15.59 13.82 -2.84
N GLU A 148 -16.11 14.86 -3.48
CA GLU A 148 -17.55 15.02 -3.66
C GLU A 148 -18.05 14.14 -4.79
N ILE A 149 -18.91 13.17 -4.46
CA ILE A 149 -19.63 12.36 -5.43
C ILE A 149 -20.82 13.17 -5.91
N ARG A 150 -20.87 13.49 -7.21
CA ARG A 150 -21.91 14.31 -7.83
C ARG A 150 -22.86 13.46 -8.68
N SER A 151 -24.11 13.89 -8.79
CA SER A 151 -25.10 13.18 -9.61
C SER A 151 -24.67 13.18 -11.09
N PRO A 152 -24.63 12.02 -11.76
CA PRO A 152 -24.32 11.94 -13.18
C PRO A 152 -25.52 12.27 -14.07
N ILE A 153 -26.73 12.28 -13.51
CA ILE A 153 -27.99 12.51 -14.23
C ILE A 153 -28.91 13.44 -13.45
N ASP A 154 -29.87 14.02 -14.16
CA ASP A 154 -31.07 14.59 -13.54
C ASP A 154 -31.99 13.43 -13.13
N GLY A 155 -32.59 13.48 -11.95
CA GLY A 155 -33.48 12.43 -11.49
C GLY A 155 -33.86 12.57 -10.02
N ILE A 156 -34.50 11.53 -9.50
CA ILE A 156 -34.91 11.43 -8.09
C ILE A 156 -34.02 10.39 -7.41
N VAL A 157 -33.58 10.70 -6.19
CA VAL A 157 -32.85 9.75 -5.35
C VAL A 157 -33.82 8.66 -4.88
N ARG A 158 -33.71 7.47 -5.46
CA ARG A 158 -34.57 6.33 -5.13
C ARG A 158 -34.17 5.68 -3.81
N ASP A 159 -32.88 5.37 -3.66
CA ASP A 159 -32.35 4.64 -2.52
C ASP A 159 -31.00 5.21 -2.10
N VAL A 160 -30.80 5.33 -0.78
CA VAL A 160 -29.51 5.70 -0.17
C VAL A 160 -29.08 4.55 0.73
N TYR A 161 -27.98 3.88 0.36
CA TYR A 161 -27.49 2.68 1.06
C TYR A 161 -26.38 2.99 2.06
N VAL A 162 -25.83 4.22 2.03
CA VAL A 162 -24.70 4.64 2.87
C VAL A 162 -25.13 5.69 3.89
N THR A 163 -24.54 5.63 5.07
CA THR A 163 -24.68 6.65 6.13
C THR A 163 -23.34 7.32 6.40
N GLU A 164 -23.36 8.42 7.15
CA GLU A 164 -22.13 9.03 7.66
C GLU A 164 -21.33 8.00 8.48
N SER A 165 -20.00 8.07 8.37
CA SER A 165 -19.02 7.12 8.92
C SER A 165 -19.07 5.69 8.35
N ASN A 166 -19.86 5.41 7.30
CA ASN A 166 -19.87 4.11 6.65
C ASN A 166 -18.61 3.90 5.78
N LYS A 167 -17.99 2.71 5.88
CA LYS A 167 -16.85 2.31 5.03
C LYS A 167 -17.40 1.74 3.73
N VAL A 168 -16.84 2.17 2.60
CA VAL A 168 -17.30 1.77 1.26
C VAL A 168 -16.16 1.09 0.51
N LEU A 169 -16.46 -0.05 -0.11
CA LEU A 169 -15.55 -0.79 -0.97
C LEU A 169 -15.89 -0.60 -2.46
N VAL A 170 -14.97 -1.06 -3.31
CA VAL A 170 -15.18 -1.08 -4.76
C VAL A 170 -16.37 -1.99 -5.08
N ASN A 171 -17.32 -1.48 -5.86
CA ASN A 171 -18.61 -2.09 -6.26
C ASN A 171 -19.76 -2.02 -5.22
N ASP A 172 -19.57 -1.41 -4.06
CA ASP A 172 -20.68 -1.17 -3.15
C ASP A 172 -21.64 -0.13 -3.76
N LYS A 173 -22.94 -0.43 -3.69
CA LYS A 173 -23.98 0.52 -4.09
C LYS A 173 -24.07 1.60 -3.02
N MET A 174 -23.81 2.86 -3.39
CA MET A 174 -23.93 3.97 -2.45
C MET A 174 -25.30 4.64 -2.52
N LEU A 175 -25.71 5.06 -3.71
CA LEU A 175 -27.00 5.72 -3.98
C LEU A 175 -27.53 5.28 -5.35
N VAL A 176 -28.85 5.34 -5.54
CA VAL A 176 -29.52 5.14 -6.82
C VAL A 176 -30.28 6.42 -7.18
N VAL A 177 -29.98 6.95 -8.36
CA VAL A 177 -30.70 8.08 -8.98
C VAL A 177 -31.34 7.55 -10.26
N GLU A 178 -32.63 7.85 -10.47
CA GLU A 178 -33.40 7.47 -11.66
C GLU A 178 -34.30 8.61 -12.16
#